data_AF-A0A956H9X4-F1
#
_entry.id   AF-A0A956H9X4-F1
#
_cell.length_a   1.000
_cell.length_b   1.000
_cell.length_c   1.000
_cell.angle_alpha   90.00
_cell.angle_beta   90.00
_cell.angle_gamma   90.00
#
_symmetry.space_group_name_H-M   'P 1'
#
loop_
_entity.id
_entity.type
_entity.pdbx_description
1 polymer ?
#
loop_
_entity_poly.entity_id
_entity_poly.type
_entity_poly.pdbx_seq_one_letter_code
_entity_poly.pdbx_strand_id
1 'polypeptide(L)'
;TNGQTMLAHQGGKGLHCSTYKQRCPERDSCPYLAPECESKVETGFVSHLVFSSEPLLGDNVWERMELGEMIGVDWRMQMKRFRPG
;
A
#
# COMPACT_ATOMS: atom_id res chain seq x y z
N THR A 1 -1.18 -6.95 -17.61
CA THR A 1 0.11 -6.66 -16.91
C THR A 1 1.00 -7.88 -17.09
N ASN A 2 2.32 -7.72 -17.12
CA ASN A 2 3.26 -8.86 -17.11
C ASN A 2 3.58 -9.33 -15.67
N GLY A 3 2.86 -8.80 -14.67
CA GLY A 3 3.01 -9.12 -13.25
C GLY A 3 4.26 -8.55 -12.57
N GLN A 4 5.12 -7.81 -13.28
CA GLN A 4 6.38 -7.31 -12.70
C GLN A 4 6.22 -6.02 -11.90
N THR A 5 5.16 -5.27 -12.15
CA THR A 5 4.83 -4.05 -11.42
C THR A 5 3.32 -3.93 -11.30
N MET A 6 2.88 -3.51 -10.12
CA MET A 6 1.52 -3.06 -9.87
C MET A 6 1.56 -1.57 -9.57
N LEU A 7 0.76 -0.79 -10.29
CA LEU A 7 0.71 0.67 -10.17
C LEU A 7 -0.74 1.12 -10.04
N ALA A 8 -1.01 2.01 -9.10
CA ALA A 8 -2.22 2.78 -9.02
C ALA A 8 -1.94 4.25 -9.37
N HIS A 9 -2.90 4.87 -10.06
CA HIS A 9 -2.90 6.27 -10.41
C HIS A 9 -4.27 6.87 -10.06
N GLN A 10 -4.27 7.97 -9.33
CA GLN A 10 -5.50 8.71 -9.04
C GLN A 10 -5.83 9.63 -10.23
N GLY A 11 -6.75 9.20 -11.08
CA GLY A 11 -7.13 9.90 -12.31
C GLY A 11 -8.39 10.76 -12.25
N GLY A 12 -8.92 11.09 -11.07
CA GLY A 12 -10.12 11.93 -10.91
C GLY A 12 -11.26 11.32 -10.09
N LYS A 13 -11.16 10.04 -9.72
CA LYS A 13 -12.09 9.38 -8.78
C LYS A 13 -11.37 9.07 -7.47
N GLY A 14 -12.12 9.09 -6.37
CA GLY A 14 -11.60 8.75 -5.05
C GLY A 14 -10.91 7.38 -5.06
N LEU A 15 -9.68 7.35 -4.58
CA LEU A 15 -8.86 6.16 -4.49
C LEU A 15 -8.10 6.20 -3.17
N HIS A 16 -8.06 5.06 -2.49
CA HIS A 16 -7.33 4.87 -1.24
C HIS A 16 -6.34 3.74 -1.44
N CYS A 17 -5.24 3.81 -0.71
CA CYS A 17 -4.26 2.75 -0.64
C CYS A 17 -3.97 2.38 0.82
N SER A 18 -3.53 1.15 1.04
CA SER A 18 -3.01 0.68 2.32
C SER A 18 -1.71 -0.07 2.07
N THR A 19 -0.66 0.32 2.79
CA THR A 19 0.67 -0.32 2.75
C THR A 19 1.04 -1.02 4.05
N TYR A 20 0.29 -0.76 5.12
CA TYR A 20 0.49 -1.35 6.44
C TYR A 20 -0.86 -1.50 7.16
N LYS A 21 -0.87 -2.35 8.18
CA LYS A 21 -2.00 -2.55 9.10
C LYS A 21 -1.74 -1.80 10.40
N GLN A 22 -2.78 -1.50 11.15
CA GLN A 22 -2.63 -0.93 12.50
C GLN A 22 -2.02 -1.96 13.45
N ARG A 23 -2.43 -3.22 13.31
CA ARG A 23 -1.86 -4.40 13.97
C ARG A 23 -2.15 -5.61 13.08
N CYS A 24 -1.13 -6.38 12.75
CA CYS A 24 -1.29 -7.56 11.91
C CYS A 24 -2.01 -8.66 12.69
N PRO A 25 -3.14 -9.21 12.19
CA PRO A 25 -3.92 -10.22 12.91
C PRO A 25 -3.14 -11.54 13.08
N GLU A 26 -2.16 -11.81 12.21
CA GLU A 26 -1.33 -13.01 12.23
C GLU A 26 0.04 -12.79 12.90
N ARG A 27 0.26 -11.64 13.55
CA ARG A 27 1.59 -11.25 14.06
C ARG A 27 2.25 -12.28 14.99
N ASP A 28 1.45 -12.99 15.78
CA ASP A 28 1.97 -13.91 16.80
C ASP A 28 2.34 -15.29 16.20
N SER A 29 1.99 -15.56 14.94
CA SER A 29 2.26 -16.82 14.23
C SER A 29 2.99 -16.64 12.90
N CYS A 30 3.06 -15.43 12.35
CA CYS A 30 3.65 -15.16 11.05
C CYS A 30 5.18 -15.10 11.12
N PRO A 31 5.93 -16.01 10.46
CA PRO A 31 7.39 -15.98 10.46
C PRO A 31 7.98 -14.86 9.58
N TYR A 32 7.13 -14.19 8.79
CA TYR A 32 7.51 -13.11 7.89
C TYR A 32 7.04 -11.74 8.40
N LEU A 33 6.61 -11.64 9.67
CA LEU A 33 6.26 -10.36 10.26
C LEU A 33 7.47 -9.43 10.19
N ALA A 34 7.28 -8.28 9.55
CA ALA A 34 8.30 -7.25 9.39
C ALA A 34 7.76 -5.88 9.85
N PRO A 35 8.60 -4.89 10.18
CA PRO A 35 8.15 -3.58 10.63
C PRO A 35 7.16 -2.91 9.67
N GLU A 36 7.37 -3.03 8.37
CA GLU A 36 6.49 -2.50 7.31
C GLU A 36 5.08 -3.12 7.30
N CYS A 37 4.85 -4.25 7.98
CA CYS A 37 3.50 -4.80 8.14
C CYS A 37 2.62 -3.91 9.02
N GLU A 38 3.21 -3.23 10.01
CA GLU A 38 2.50 -2.49 11.05
C GLU A 38 2.90 -1.00 11.12
N SER A 39 3.83 -0.56 10.27
CA SER A 39 4.35 0.80 10.25
C SER A 39 4.36 1.39 8.84
N LYS A 40 4.03 2.67 8.73
CA LYS A 40 4.06 3.40 7.47
C LYS A 40 5.49 3.49 6.92
N VAL A 41 5.62 3.28 5.61
CA VAL A 41 6.85 3.46 4.86
C VAL A 41 6.61 4.48 3.75
N GLU A 42 7.47 5.50 3.64
CA GLU A 42 7.34 6.50 2.55
C GLU A 42 7.95 5.98 1.23
N THR A 43 9.05 5.23 1.30
CA THR A 43 9.64 4.48 0.18
C THR A 43 10.40 3.27 0.71
N GLY A 44 10.44 2.15 -0.02
CA GLY A 44 11.16 0.95 0.42
C GLY A 44 10.34 -0.32 0.26
N PHE A 45 10.66 -1.37 1.02
CA PHE A 45 9.91 -2.61 0.99
C PHE A 45 8.60 -2.48 1.77
N VAL A 46 7.54 -3.07 1.22
CA VAL A 46 6.24 -3.24 1.90
C VAL A 46 5.83 -4.70 1.78
N SER A 47 5.09 -5.23 2.75
CA SER A 47 4.60 -6.62 2.66
C SER A 47 3.24 -6.72 1.96
N HIS A 48 2.55 -5.61 1.77
CA HIS A 48 1.32 -5.54 0.99
C HIS A 48 1.10 -4.15 0.39
N LEU A 49 0.33 -4.11 -0.70
CA LEU A 49 -0.21 -2.88 -1.27
C LEU A 49 -1.63 -3.17 -1.75
N VAL A 50 -2.61 -2.53 -1.13
CA VAL A 50 -4.03 -2.73 -1.44
C VAL A 50 -4.63 -1.40 -1.90
N PHE A 51 -5.53 -1.47 -2.89
CA PHE A 51 -6.26 -0.32 -3.41
C PHE A 51 -7.76 -0.52 -3.26
N SER A 52 -8.48 0.57 -3.00
CA SER A 52 -9.93 0.57 -2.99
C SER A 52 -10.47 1.96 -3.28
N SER A 53 -11.65 2.06 -3.89
CA SER A 53 -12.37 3.34 -4.03
C SER A 53 -12.80 3.91 -2.67
N GLU A 54 -13.02 3.04 -1.69
CA GLU A 54 -13.44 3.39 -0.33
C GLU A 54 -12.70 2.55 0.74
N PRO A 55 -12.44 3.08 1.94
CA PRO A 55 -11.82 2.30 3.02
C PRO A 55 -12.67 1.08 3.37
N LEU A 56 -12.05 -0.09 3.40
CA LEU A 56 -12.70 -1.33 3.84
C LEU A 56 -12.48 -1.53 5.35
N LEU A 57 -13.47 -2.14 6.01
CA LEU A 57 -13.34 -2.56 7.40
C LEU A 57 -12.24 -3.61 7.57
N GLY A 58 -11.54 -3.55 8.70
CA GLY A 58 -10.43 -4.45 9.04
C GLY A 58 -9.24 -3.68 9.61
N ASP A 59 -8.07 -4.33 9.61
CA ASP A 59 -6.87 -3.79 10.26
C ASP A 59 -6.05 -2.84 9.36
N ASN A 60 -6.39 -2.73 8.08
CA ASN A 60 -5.65 -1.91 7.12
C ASN A 60 -5.75 -0.42 7.46
N VAL A 61 -4.63 0.29 7.42
CA VAL A 61 -4.61 1.75 7.57
C VAL A 61 -4.72 2.38 6.19
N TRP A 62 -5.86 2.99 5.91
CA TRP A 62 -6.17 3.55 4.61
C TRP A 62 -5.71 5.01 4.49
N GLU A 63 -4.90 5.28 3.47
CA GLU A 63 -4.51 6.62 3.05
C GLU A 63 -5.26 6.99 1.77
N ARG A 64 -5.91 8.14 1.77
CA ARG A 64 -6.50 8.70 0.55
C ARG A 64 -5.39 9.18 -0.38
N MET A 65 -5.50 8.85 -1.67
CA MET A 65 -4.60 9.34 -2.69
C MET A 65 -5.00 10.73 -3.20
N GLU A 66 -4.01 11.56 -3.46
CA GLU A 66 -4.17 12.89 -4.05
C GLU A 66 -4.43 12.80 -5.56
N LEU A 67 -5.10 13.79 -6.16
CA LEU A 67 -5.36 13.81 -7.61
C LEU A 67 -4.04 13.87 -8.39
N GLY A 68 -3.80 12.91 -9.29
CA GLY A 68 -2.56 12.78 -10.05
C GLY A 68 -1.46 12.00 -9.33
N GLU A 69 -1.69 11.57 -8.09
CA GLU A 69 -0.74 10.75 -7.35
C GLU A 69 -0.61 9.35 -7.95
N MET A 70 0.61 8.81 -7.93
CA MET A 70 0.91 7.45 -8.31
C MET A 70 1.61 6.70 -7.17
N ILE A 71 1.26 5.44 -6.99
CA ILE A 71 1.94 4.54 -6.06
C ILE A 71 1.97 3.13 -6.65
N GLY A 72 3.08 2.43 -6.45
CA GLY A 72 3.21 1.08 -6.96
C GLY A 72 4.35 0.30 -6.32
N VAL A 73 4.35 -1.00 -6.59
CA VAL A 73 5.40 -1.94 -6.20
C VAL A 73 5.88 -2.73 -7.40
N ASP A 74 7.15 -3.14 -7.37
CA ASP A 74 7.68 -4.16 -8.27
C ASP A 74 7.46 -5.58 -7.75
N TRP A 75 7.99 -6.58 -8.47
CA TRP A 75 7.92 -8.00 -8.13
C TRP A 75 8.61 -8.37 -6.81
N ARG A 76 9.43 -7.48 -6.23
CA ARG A 76 10.09 -7.65 -4.92
C ARG A 76 9.35 -6.93 -3.81
N MET A 77 8.19 -6.34 -4.13
CA MET A 77 7.47 -5.43 -3.25
C MET A 77 8.25 -4.17 -2.88
N GLN A 78 9.17 -3.73 -3.74
CA GLN A 78 9.83 -2.44 -3.58
C GLN A 78 8.87 -1.34 -4.04
N MET A 79 8.41 -0.53 -3.08
CA MET A 79 7.41 0.50 -3.25
C MET A 79 8.02 1.85 -3.63
N LYS A 80 7.34 2.54 -4.55
CA LYS A 80 7.56 3.95 -4.88
C LYS A 80 6.23 4.69 -4.89
N ARG A 81 6.27 5.92 -4.39
CA ARG A 81 5.14 6.85 -4.34
C ARG A 81 5.57 8.19 -4.94
N PHE A 82 4.78 8.70 -5.87
CA PHE A 82 5.01 9.94 -6.60
C PHE A 82 3.80 10.84 -6.41
N ARG A 83 3.97 11.94 -5.69
CA ARG A 83 2.92 12.95 -5.50
C ARG A 83 2.99 14.00 -6.62
N PRO A 84 1.84 14.59 -7.01
CA PRO A 84 1.84 15.75 -7.87
C PRO A 84 2.59 16.90 -7.16
N GLY A 85 3.34 17.69 -7.95
CA GLY A 85 3.96 18.93 -7.47
C GLY A 85 3.00 20.11 -7.47
#